data_AF-H0E196-F1
#
_entry.id   AF-H0E196-F1
#
_cell.length_a   1.000
_cell.length_b   1.000
_cell.length_c   1.000
_cell.angle_alpha   90.00
_cell.angle_beta   90.00
_cell.angle_gamma   90.00
#
_symmetry.space_group_name_H-M   'P 1'
#
loop_
_entity.id
_entity.type
_entity.pdbx_description
1 polymer ?
#
loop_
_entity_poly.entity_id
_entity_poly.type
_entity_poly.pdbx_seq_one_letter_code
_entity_poly.pdbx_strand_id
1 'polypeptide(L)' 'MTETISSFEQARPGDWLESPVAGGGPPRRGLILEVRGGPGHRRFLVRWDEEHEAIHYPEPHERLRRE' A
#
# COMPACT_ATOMS: atom_id res chain seq x y z
N MET A 1 -0.43 -6.64 17.15
CA MET A 1 0.90 -6.03 17.26
C MET A 1 1.24 -5.54 15.88
N THR A 2 1.24 -4.22 15.64
CA THR A 2 1.33 -3.70 14.27
C THR A 2 2.79 -3.65 13.82
N GLU A 3 3.15 -4.40 12.79
CA GLU A 3 4.49 -4.38 12.21
C GLU A 3 4.53 -3.36 11.05
N THR A 4 5.45 -2.40 11.14
CA THR A 4 5.75 -1.49 10.03
C THR A 4 6.78 -2.14 9.12
N ILE A 5 6.42 -2.41 7.87
CA ILE A 5 7.34 -3.04 6.91
C ILE A 5 8.10 -1.93 6.17
N SER A 6 9.43 -1.95 6.25
CA SER A 6 10.28 -0.89 5.71
C SER A 6 10.54 -0.97 4.19
N SER A 7 9.93 -1.92 3.47
CA SER A 7 10.15 -2.08 2.03
C SER A 7 8.96 -2.71 1.29
N PHE A 8 8.55 -2.07 0.20
CA PHE A 8 7.52 -2.58 -0.73
C PHE A 8 7.88 -3.93 -1.38
N GLU A 9 9.15 -4.31 -1.36
CA GLU A 9 9.60 -5.61 -1.84
C GLU A 9 9.06 -6.78 -0.99
N GLN A 10 8.71 -6.51 0.27
CA GLN A 10 8.17 -7.50 1.20
C GLN A 10 6.64 -7.46 1.32
N ALA A 11 5.98 -6.60 0.53
CA ALA A 11 4.53 -6.48 0.50
C ALA A 11 3.88 -7.80 0.08
N ARG A 12 2.76 -8.13 0.72
CA ARG A 12 1.94 -9.32 0.45
C ARG A 12 0.46 -8.94 0.43
N PRO A 13 -0.40 -9.76 -0.21
CA PRO A 13 -1.83 -9.65 -0.03
C PRO A 13 -2.20 -9.66 1.46
N GLY A 14 -3.06 -8.73 1.88
CA GLY A 14 -3.45 -8.52 3.28
C GLY A 14 -2.68 -7.40 4.00
N ASP A 15 -1.53 -6.95 3.46
CA ASP A 15 -0.85 -5.77 3.98
C ASP A 15 -1.65 -4.50 3.61
N TRP A 16 -1.56 -3.48 4.47
CA TRP A 16 -2.18 -2.17 4.26
C TRP A 16 -1.17 -1.16 3.77
N LEU A 17 -1.55 -0.37 2.78
CA LEU A 17 -0.80 0.75 2.24
C LEU A 17 -1.40 2.06 2.75
N GLU A 18 -0.56 2.89 3.38
CA GLU A 18 -0.93 4.21 3.87
C GLU A 18 -0.27 5.28 2.98
N SER A 19 -1.11 5.98 2.23
CA SER A 19 -0.70 7.06 1.33
C SER A 19 -1.01 8.42 1.98
N PRO A 20 -0.01 9.27 2.25
CA PRO A 20 -0.23 10.57 2.86
C PRO A 20 -0.98 11.50 1.91
N VAL A 21 -1.94 12.26 2.44
CA VAL A 21 -2.69 13.25 1.66
C VAL A 21 -1.98 14.60 1.75
N ALA A 22 -1.77 15.24 0.60
CA ALA A 22 -1.25 16.61 0.55
C ALA A 22 -2.21 17.55 1.30
N GLY A 23 -1.69 18.25 2.32
CA GLY A 23 -2.50 19.12 3.18
C GLY A 23 -2.76 18.60 4.60
N GLY A 24 -2.16 17.46 4.99
CA GLY A 24 -2.15 17.01 6.39
C GLY A 24 -3.46 16.38 6.88
N GLY A 25 -4.37 16.04 5.95
CA GLY A 25 -5.54 15.21 6.25
C GLY A 25 -5.16 13.79 6.64
N PRO A 26 -6.13 12.98 7.10
CA PRO A 26 -5.89 11.57 7.40
C PRO A 26 -5.33 10.85 6.17
N PRO A 27 -4.35 9.94 6.34
CA PRO A 27 -3.79 9.19 5.22
C PRO A 27 -4.86 8.33 4.58
N ARG A 28 -4.80 8.24 3.25
CA ARG A 28 -5.64 7.31 2.49
C ARG A 28 -5.11 5.90 2.72
N ARG A 29 -5.97 4.96 3.12
CA ARG A 29 -5.58 3.56 3.32
C ARG A 29 -6.11 2.68 2.21
N GLY A 30 -5.30 1.70 1.83
CA GLY A 30 -5.65 0.72 0.83
C GLY A 30 -5.17 -0.67 1.22
N LEU A 31 -6.05 -1.67 1.12
CA LEU A 31 -5.71 -3.06 1.34
C LEU A 31 -5.09 -3.65 0.07
N ILE A 32 -3.90 -4.23 0.17
CA ILE A 32 -3.28 -4.95 -0.95
C ILE A 32 -4.05 -6.27 -1.15
N LEU A 33 -4.70 -6.40 -2.30
CA LEU A 33 -5.41 -7.60 -2.72
C LEU A 33 -4.47 -8.55 -3.48
N GLU A 34 -3.56 -7.99 -4.28
CA GLU A 34 -2.64 -8.76 -5.12
C GLU A 34 -1.31 -8.01 -5.30
N VAL A 35 -0.20 -8.75 -5.34
CA VAL A 35 1.13 -8.22 -5.66
C VAL A 35 1.51 -8.70 -7.05
N ARG A 36 1.75 -7.75 -7.96
CA ARG A 36 2.10 -8.01 -9.36
C ARG A 36 3.50 -7.49 -9.69
N GLY A 37 4.21 -8.18 -10.56
CA GLY A 37 5.54 -7.80 -11.03
C GLY A 37 6.68 -8.32 -10.14
N GLY A 38 7.91 -8.04 -10.57
CA GLY A 38 9.14 -8.43 -9.89
C GLY A 38 9.85 -7.25 -9.21
N PRO A 39 11.05 -7.47 -8.66
CA PRO A 39 11.85 -6.44 -7.99
C PRO A 39 12.02 -5.19 -8.86
N GLY A 40 11.74 -4.00 -8.32
CA GLY A 40 11.87 -2.71 -9.01
C GLY A 40 10.71 -2.31 -9.94
N HIS A 41 9.76 -3.22 -10.23
CA HIS A 41 8.56 -2.92 -11.03
C HIS A 41 7.28 -3.47 -10.38
N ARG A 42 7.32 -3.60 -9.06
CA ARG A 42 6.21 -4.14 -8.28
C ARG A 42 5.05 -3.15 -8.29
N ARG A 43 3.85 -3.66 -8.54
CA ARG A 43 2.59 -2.92 -8.52
C ARG A 43 1.54 -3.72 -7.78
N PHE A 44 0.61 -3.04 -7.15
CA PHE A 44 -0.35 -3.67 -6.26
C PHE A 44 -1.76 -3.48 -6.81
N LEU A 45 -2.58 -4.53 -6.78
CA LEU A 45 -4.02 -4.32 -6.83
C LEU A 45 -4.45 -3.94 -5.42
N VAL A 46 -4.97 -2.73 -5.25
CA VAL A 46 -5.31 -2.16 -3.95
C VAL A 46 -6.80 -1.82 -3.92
N ARG A 47 -7.48 -2.21 -2.84
CA ARG A 47 -8.82 -1.73 -2.51
C ARG A 47 -8.72 -0.60 -1.51
N TRP A 48 -9.08 0.60 -1.94
CA TRP A 48 -9.05 1.81 -1.11
C TRP A 48 -10.28 1.91 -0.20
N ASP A 49 -10.18 2.74 0.84
CA ASP A 49 -11.26 2.99 1.82
C ASP A 49 -12.61 3.43 1.19
N GLU A 50 -12.60 4.00 -0.03
CA GLU A 50 -13.80 4.36 -0.80
C GLU A 50 -14.37 3.21 -1.65
N GLU A 51 -14.01 1.97 -1.33
CA GLU A 51 -14.36 0.72 -2.06
C GLU A 51 -13.88 0.68 -3.52
N HIS A 52 -13.04 1.62 -3.93
CA HIS A 52 -12.45 1.64 -5.26
C HIS A 52 -11.22 0.73 -5.36
N GLU A 53 -11.21 -0.16 -6.36
CA GLU A 53 -10.08 -1.02 -6.68
C GLU A 53 -9.25 -0.44 -7.83
N ALA A 54 -7.94 -0.31 -7.63
CA ALA A 54 -7.04 0.22 -8.64
C ALA A 54 -5.67 -0.46 -8.61
N ILE A 55 -4.98 -0.42 -9.75
CA ILE A 55 -3.55 -0.75 -9.81
C ILE A 55 -2.78 0.44 -9.27
N HIS A 56 -2.07 0.22 -8.18
CA HIS A 56 -1.26 1.19 -7.49
C HIS A 56 0.24 0.94 -7.73
N TYR A 57 0.97 2.01 -7.97
CA TYR A 57 2.42 2.00 -8.06
C TYR A 57 2.96 2.62 -6.78
N PRO A 58 3.76 1.88 -5.98
CA PRO A 58 4.23 2.39 -4.70
C PRO A 58 5.14 3.59 -4.87
N GLU A 59 4.88 4.61 -4.05
CA GLU A 59 5.67 5.83 -3.98
C GLU A 59 6.58 5.82 -2.74
N PRO A 60 7.75 6.48 -2.76
CA PRO A 60 8.73 6.42 -1.67
C PRO A 60 8.24 6.92 -0.31
N HIS A 61 7.18 7.72 -0.28
CA HIS A 61 6.62 8.34 0.93
C HIS A 61 5.46 7.56 1.54
N GLU A 62 5.05 6.47 0.90
CA GLU A 62 3.99 5.60 1.38
C GLU A 62 4.53 4.60 2.40
N ARG A 63 3.64 4.11 3.26
CA ARG A 63 4.01 3.15 4.30
C ARG A 63 3.23 1.86 4.17
N LEU A 64 3.89 0.75 4.49
CA LEU A 64 3.24 -0.54 4.64
C LEU A 64 3.02 -0.88 6.10
N ARG A 65 1.82 -1.36 6.39
CA ARG A 65 1.38 -1.76 7.72
C ARG A 65 0.82 -3.18 7.66
N ARG A 66 1.25 -4.02 8.59
CA ARG A 66 0.71 -5.37 8.80
C ARG A 66 -0.01 -5.45 10.15
N GLU A 67 -1.17 -6.08 10.16
CA GLU A 67 -1.98 -6.32 11.37
C GLU A 67 -1.77 -7.71 11.96
#